data_AF-A0A7J9HI52-F1
#
_entry.id   AF-A0A7J9HI52-F1
#
_cell.length_a   1.000
_cell.length_b   1.000
_cell.length_c   1.000
_cell.angle_alpha   90.00
_cell.angle_beta   90.00
_cell.angle_gamma   90.00
#
_symmetry.space_group_name_H-M   'P 1'
#
loop_
_entity.id
_entity.type
_entity.pdbx_description
1 polymer ?
#
loop_
_entity_poly.entity_id
_entity_poly.type
_entity_poly.pdbx_seq_one_letter_code
_entity_poly.pdbx_strand_id
1 'polypeptide(L)'
;MNDPIIPATPICKIWEKPPRGGFKEETLSAEWAKLYAFEESLKKARALNISKIVFETDNASLVNRVKKHGRDITIMGTRINEIQIVMGNFHSATICWANHSGNRV
;
A
#
# COMPACT_ATOMS: atom_id res chain seq x y z
N MET A 1 -3.54 -43.07 -7.91
CA MET A 1 -3.06 -41.82 -7.31
C MET A 1 -1.94 -41.33 -8.20
N ASN A 2 -2.21 -40.30 -9.01
CA ASN A 2 -1.19 -39.69 -9.86
C ASN A 2 -0.89 -38.32 -9.25
N ASP A 3 0.33 -38.12 -8.77
CA ASP A 3 0.79 -36.85 -8.24
C ASP A 3 0.97 -35.82 -9.37
N PRO A 4 0.70 -34.53 -9.14
CA PRO A 4 0.89 -33.51 -10.16
C PRO A 4 2.39 -33.23 -10.39
N ILE A 5 2.82 -33.36 -11.64
CA ILE A 5 4.17 -33.00 -12.10
C ILE A 5 4.29 -31.47 -12.13
N ILE A 6 5.16 -30.91 -11.29
CA ILE A 6 5.58 -29.51 -11.39
C ILE A 6 6.82 -29.46 -12.31
N PRO A 7 6.81 -28.71 -13.42
CA PRO A 7 7.99 -28.58 -14.26
C PRO A 7 9.05 -27.69 -13.59
N ALA A 8 10.27 -28.23 -13.49
CA ALA A 8 11.44 -27.57 -12.92
C ALA A 8 12.20 -26.73 -13.96
N THR A 9 11.63 -25.61 -14.40
CA THR A 9 12.40 -24.53 -15.07
C THR A 9 11.80 -23.15 -14.78
N PRO A 10 12.63 -22.12 -14.50
CA PRO A 10 12.15 -20.75 -14.42
C PRO A 10 11.82 -20.24 -15.82
N ILE A 11 10.56 -19.87 -16.05
CA ILE A 11 10.16 -19.21 -17.30
C ILE A 11 10.65 -17.76 -17.25
N CYS A 12 11.85 -17.50 -17.80
CA CYS A 12 12.25 -16.16 -18.19
C CYS A 12 11.47 -15.77 -19.45
N LYS A 13 10.37 -15.01 -19.29
CA LYS A 13 9.69 -14.39 -20.44
C LYS A 13 10.47 -13.15 -20.86
N ILE A 14 10.87 -13.13 -22.14
CA ILE A 14 11.42 -11.97 -22.84
C ILE A 14 10.41 -10.83 -22.75
N TRP A 15 10.83 -9.66 -22.27
CA TRP A 15 9.98 -8.48 -22.12
C TRP A 15 9.95 -7.68 -23.43
N GLU A 16 8.91 -7.86 -24.24
CA GLU A 16 8.57 -6.90 -25.28
C GLU A 16 7.75 -5.76 -24.68
N LYS A 17 8.16 -4.52 -24.99
CA LYS A 17 7.52 -3.30 -24.49
C LYS A 17 6.11 -3.17 -25.08
N PRO A 18 5.02 -3.18 -24.28
CA PRO A 18 3.67 -3.09 -24.83
C PRO A 18 3.39 -1.70 -25.40
N PRO A 19 2.57 -1.60 -26.47
CA PRO A 19 2.22 -0.33 -27.08
C PRO A 19 1.39 0.51 -26.10
N ARG A 20 1.87 1.74 -25.85
CA ARG A 20 1.28 2.88 -25.12
C ARG A 20 -0.10 2.60 -24.48
N GLY A 21 -0.09 1.77 -23.44
CA GLY A 21 -1.19 1.52 -22.51
C GLY A 21 -0.69 1.33 -21.06
N GLY A 22 0.57 1.68 -20.81
CA GLY A 22 1.33 1.32 -19.60
C GLY A 22 1.08 2.16 -18.34
N PHE A 23 0.13 3.10 -18.36
CA PHE A 23 -0.13 3.93 -17.17
C PHE A 23 -0.72 3.14 -15.98
N LYS A 24 -1.43 2.04 -16.23
CA LYS A 24 -2.12 1.31 -15.16
C LYS A 24 -1.16 0.52 -14.26
N GLU A 25 -0.14 -0.09 -14.83
CA GLU A 25 0.80 -0.95 -14.09
C GLU A 25 1.79 -0.13 -13.26
N GLU A 26 2.33 0.96 -13.83
CA GLU A 26 3.18 1.91 -13.09
C GLU A 26 2.40 2.60 -11.96
N THR A 27 1.13 2.95 -12.19
CA THR A 27 0.28 3.55 -11.14
C THR A 27 -0.01 2.55 -10.03
N LEU A 28 -0.32 1.30 -10.35
CA LEU A 28 -0.50 0.23 -9.36
C LEU A 28 0.79 0.03 -8.54
N SER A 29 1.95 -0.01 -9.20
CA SER A 29 3.26 -0.11 -8.54
C SER A 29 3.52 1.06 -7.57
N ALA A 30 3.22 2.29 -8.00
CA ALA A 30 3.36 3.48 -7.15
C ALA A 30 2.39 3.49 -5.96
N GLU A 31 1.14 3.04 -6.14
CA GLU A 31 0.18 2.88 -5.04
C GLU A 31 0.66 1.85 -4.02
N TRP A 32 1.18 0.71 -4.48
CA TRP A 32 1.78 -0.31 -3.61
C TRP A 32 2.99 0.22 -2.83
N ALA A 33 3.91 0.93 -3.49
CA ALA A 33 5.07 1.52 -2.83
C ALA A 33 4.67 2.49 -1.72
N LYS A 34 3.65 3.32 -1.95
CA LYS A 34 3.13 4.25 -0.94
C LYS A 34 2.43 3.54 0.21
N LEU A 35 1.71 2.45 -0.06
CA LEU A 35 1.11 1.60 0.98
C LEU A 35 2.19 0.97 1.87
N TYR A 36 3.24 0.40 1.28
CA TYR A 36 4.36 -0.17 2.03
C TYR A 36 5.07 0.88 2.89
N ALA A 37 5.33 2.07 2.35
CA ALA A 37 5.89 3.17 3.12
C ALA A 37 5.02 3.54 4.33
N PHE A 38 3.70 3.51 4.16
CA PHE A 38 2.75 3.75 5.26
C PHE A 38 2.79 2.64 6.32
N GLU A 39 2.83 1.37 5.93
CA GLU A 39 2.98 0.24 6.86
C GLU A 39 4.27 0.34 7.69
N GLU A 40 5.40 0.65 7.05
CA GLU A 40 6.68 0.82 7.74
C GLU A 40 6.66 2.02 8.70
N SER A 41 5.98 3.11 8.32
CA SER A 41 5.82 4.27 9.20
C SER A 41 5.04 3.94 10.47
N LEU A 42 4.02 3.07 10.39
CA LEU A 42 3.28 2.58 11.56
C LEU A 42 4.14 1.69 12.45
N LYS A 43 4.91 0.76 11.86
CA LYS A 43 5.85 -0.08 12.61
C LYS A 43 6.87 0.76 13.36
N LYS A 44 7.42 1.78 12.69
CA LYS A 44 8.39 2.71 13.30
C LYS A 44 7.76 3.54 14.40
N ALA A 45 6.55 4.05 14.21
CA ALA A 45 5.87 4.83 15.25
C ALA A 45 5.53 3.98 16.49
N ARG A 46 5.17 2.70 16.29
CA ARG A 46 5.02 1.73 17.38
C ARG A 46 6.33 1.47 18.10
N ALA A 47 7.43 1.26 17.38
CA ALA A 47 8.76 1.06 17.97
C ALA A 47 9.22 2.28 18.80
N LEU A 48 8.76 3.48 18.43
CA LEU A 48 9.02 4.72 19.15
C LEU A 48 8.01 5.01 20.29
N ASN A 49 7.05 4.12 20.54
CA ASN A 49 5.97 4.30 21.53
C ASN A 49 5.18 5.62 21.37
N ILE A 50 5.03 6.10 20.14
CA ILE A 50 4.25 7.32 19.88
C ILE A 50 2.76 6.97 19.98
N SER A 51 2.02 7.63 20.87
CA SER A 51 0.61 7.31 21.13
C SER A 51 -0.39 8.09 20.25
N LYS A 52 0.00 9.28 19.78
CA LYS A 52 -0.80 10.17 18.92
C LYS A 52 -0.03 10.49 17.65
N ILE A 53 -0.56 10.13 16.48
CA ILE A 53 0.16 10.24 15.21
C ILE A 53 -0.76 10.80 14.12
N VAL A 54 -0.21 11.73 13.33
CA VAL A 54 -0.79 12.21 12.08
C VAL A 54 0.16 11.84 10.96
N PHE A 55 -0.32 11.03 10.01
CA PHE A 55 0.42 10.67 8.81
C PHE A 55 -0.04 11.57 7.66
N GLU A 56 0.91 12.17 6.96
CA GLU A 56 0.64 13.00 5.79
C GLU A 56 1.08 12.26 4.52
N THR A 57 0.22 12.28 3.50
CA THR A 57 0.55 11.72 2.18
C THR A 57 -0.01 12.61 1.08
N ASP A 58 0.75 12.72 -0.01
CA ASP A 58 0.29 13.35 -1.26
C ASP A 58 -0.69 12.44 -2.04
N ASN A 59 -0.85 11.17 -1.64
CA ASN A 59 -1.70 10.21 -2.31
C ASN A 59 -3.15 10.23 -1.81
N ALA A 60 -3.99 10.96 -2.52
CA ALA A 60 -5.43 11.02 -2.24
C ALA A 60 -6.14 9.67 -2.37
N SER A 61 -5.70 8.76 -3.26
CA SER A 61 -6.27 7.41 -3.41
C SER A 61 -6.08 6.62 -2.11
N LEU A 62 -4.86 6.62 -1.56
CA LEU A 62 -4.56 5.94 -0.30
C LEU A 62 -5.41 6.49 0.85
N VAL A 63 -5.46 7.83 1.01
CA VAL A 63 -6.29 8.47 2.04
C VAL A 63 -7.76 8.05 1.92
N ASN A 64 -8.28 8.03 0.70
CA ASN A 64 -9.67 7.66 0.44
C ASN A 64 -9.94 6.19 0.75
N ARG A 65 -9.04 5.28 0.36
CA ARG A 65 -9.19 3.85 0.65
C ARG A 65 -9.09 3.56 2.15
N VAL A 66 -8.15 4.18 2.85
CA VAL A 66 -8.03 4.08 4.32
C VAL A 66 -9.31 4.57 5.00
N LYS A 67 -9.88 5.69 4.55
CA LYS A 67 -11.14 6.23 5.09
C LYS A 67 -12.39 5.41 4.70
N LYS A 68 -12.35 4.64 3.61
CA LYS A 68 -13.49 3.88 3.06
C LYS A 68 -13.23 2.37 2.98
N HIS A 69 -12.44 1.85 3.91
CA HIS A 69 -11.81 0.52 3.87
C HIS A 69 -12.80 -0.66 3.84
N GLY A 70 -13.99 -0.53 4.44
CA GLY A 70 -14.96 -1.64 4.57
C GLY A 70 -15.67 -2.12 3.29
N ARG A 71 -15.31 -1.61 2.10
CA ARG A 71 -15.93 -2.02 0.81
C ARG A 71 -14.93 -2.44 -0.26
N ASP A 72 -13.63 -2.37 0.02
CA ASP A 72 -12.58 -2.72 -0.94
C ASP A 72 -12.17 -4.19 -0.74
N ILE A 73 -12.61 -5.07 -1.65
CA ILE A 73 -12.29 -6.52 -1.63
C ILE A 73 -11.00 -6.86 -2.38
N THR A 74 -10.28 -5.86 -2.89
CA THR A 74 -9.00 -6.10 -3.57
C THR A 74 -7.91 -6.49 -2.56
N ILE A 75 -6.80 -7.07 -3.02
CA ILE A 75 -5.65 -7.40 -2.16
C ILE A 75 -5.17 -6.15 -1.39
N MET A 76 -5.19 -4.99 -2.06
CA MET A 76 -4.84 -3.71 -1.44
C MET A 76 -5.87 -3.30 -0.38
N GLY A 77 -7.16 -3.51 -0.65
CA GLY A 77 -8.24 -3.30 0.31
C GLY A 77 -8.08 -4.15 1.58
N THR A 78 -7.75 -5.43 1.42
CA THR A 78 -7.45 -6.33 2.55
C THR A 78 -6.29 -5.82 3.40
N ARG A 79 -5.18 -5.40 2.77
CA ARG A 79 -4.04 -4.79 3.48
C ARG A 79 -4.42 -3.52 4.22
N ILE A 80 -5.26 -2.68 3.62
CA ILE A 80 -5.76 -1.46 4.26
C ILE A 80 -6.64 -1.78 5.48
N ASN A 81 -7.42 -2.87 5.45
CA ASN A 81 -8.17 -3.33 6.62
C ASN A 81 -7.23 -3.78 7.74
N GLU A 82 -6.14 -4.49 7.44
CA GLU A 82 -5.11 -4.84 8.44
C GLU A 82 -4.47 -3.58 9.04
N ILE A 83 -4.16 -2.59 8.21
CA ILE A 83 -3.62 -1.30 8.65
C ILE A 83 -4.59 -0.58 9.59
N GLN A 84 -5.90 -0.62 9.32
CA GLN A 84 -6.92 -0.04 10.21
C GLN A 84 -6.91 -0.67 11.60
N ILE A 85 -6.75 -2.00 11.68
CA ILE A 85 -6.60 -2.71 12.96
C ILE A 85 -5.35 -2.20 13.70
N VAL A 86 -4.23 -2.04 12.98
CA VAL A 86 -2.98 -1.52 13.57
C VAL A 86 -3.15 -0.08 14.05
N MET A 87 -3.79 0.78 13.27
CA MET A 87 -4.10 2.16 13.63
C MET A 87 -4.99 2.25 14.88
N GLY A 88 -5.93 1.32 15.05
CA GLY A 88 -6.79 1.23 16.23
C GLY A 88 -6.07 0.91 17.54
N ASN A 89 -4.83 0.42 17.49
CA ASN A 89 -4.01 0.19 18.70
C ASN A 89 -3.36 1.48 19.24
N PHE A 90 -3.40 2.57 18.50
CA PHE A 90 -2.90 3.87 18.96
C PHE A 90 -4.01 4.61 19.69
N HIS A 91 -3.65 5.50 20.63
CA HIS A 91 -4.63 6.38 21.26
C HIS A 91 -5.26 7.33 20.24
N SER A 92 -4.48 7.77 19.25
CA SER A 92 -4.99 8.47 18.08
C SER A 92 -4.06 8.25 16.89
N ALA A 93 -4.60 7.78 15.78
CA ALA A 93 -3.87 7.68 14.51
C ALA A 93 -4.76 8.15 13.38
N THR A 94 -4.29 9.14 12.60
CA THR A 94 -5.04 9.68 11.46
C THR A 94 -4.16 9.82 10.24
N ILE A 95 -4.73 9.65 9.05
CA ILE A 95 -4.06 9.92 7.77
C ILE A 95 -4.74 11.11 7.07
N CYS A 96 -3.92 12.05 6.63
CA CYS A 96 -4.33 13.29 5.97
C CYS A 96 -3.71 13.38 4.58
N TRP A 97 -4.47 13.96 3.66
CA TRP A 97 -3.94 14.35 2.37
C TRP A 97 -3.20 15.69 2.53
N ALA A 98 -1.97 15.77 2.05
CA ALA A 98 -1.17 16.99 2.03
C ALA A 98 -0.74 17.32 0.59
N ASN A 99 -0.90 18.57 0.17
CA ASN A 99 -0.52 18.99 -1.17
C ASN A 99 1.02 18.96 -1.32
N HIS A 100 1.50 18.60 -2.51
CA HIS A 100 2.93 18.50 -2.84
C HIS A 100 3.72 19.81 -2.63
N SER A 101 3.03 20.96 -2.52
CA SER A 101 3.64 22.25 -2.17
C SER A 101 4.03 22.40 -0.69
N GLY A 102 3.58 21.50 0.20
CA GLY A 102 3.97 21.47 1.61
C GLY A 102 5.11 20.49 1.93
N ASN A 103 5.35 19.52 1.06
CA ASN A 103 6.36 18.48 1.26
C ASN A 103 7.67 18.91 0.59
N ARG A 104 8.37 19.85 1.24
CA ARG A 104 9.76 20.19 0.86
C ARG A 104 10.66 19.05 1.33
N VAL A 105 10.84 18.05 0.47
CA VAL A 105 11.96 17.10 0.57
C VAL A 105 13.23 17.80 0.10
#